data_AF-A0A920W1P2-F1
#
_entry.id   AF-A0A920W1P2-F1
#
_cell.length_a   1.000
_cell.length_b   1.000
_cell.length_c   1.000
_cell.angle_alpha   90.00
_cell.angle_beta   90.00
_cell.angle_gamma   90.00
#
_symmetry.space_group_name_H-M   'P 1'
#
loop_
_entity.id
_entity.type
_entity.pdbx_description
1 polymer ?
#
loop_
_entity_poly.entity_id
_entity_poly.type
_entity_poly.pdbx_seq_one_letter_code
_entity_poly.pdbx_strand_id
1 'polypeptide(L)'
;MNSAFLYHAVQAGMDMGIFNAGQLAVYDDIDQDLRERVEDVLFNRREDATERLVDIAEKYRGVKKSQEKDLSWREKSVAKRLSYALVEGVVDFIKDDTEEARQQFEDRLRSSRAH
;
A
#
# COMPACT_ATOMS: atom_id res chain seq x y z
N MET A 1 10.67 6.40 5.41
CA MET A 1 11.40 7.31 4.52
C MET A 1 10.61 7.65 3.27
N ASN A 2 10.27 6.69 2.38
CA ASN A 2 9.56 6.96 1.10
C ASN A 2 8.28 7.79 1.25
N SER A 3 7.42 7.47 2.22
CA SER A 3 6.18 8.22 2.47
C SER A 3 6.42 9.68 2.86
N ALA A 4 7.46 9.95 3.68
CA ALA A 4 7.82 11.32 4.07
C ALA A 4 8.40 12.10 2.89
N PHE A 5 9.24 11.47 2.07
CA PHE A 5 9.73 12.06 0.83
C PHE A 5 8.56 12.45 -0.09
N LEU A 6 7.62 11.53 -0.32
CA LEU A 6 6.46 11.77 -1.19
C LEU A 6 5.55 12.88 -0.68
N TYR A 7 5.26 12.89 0.62
CA TYR A 7 4.43 13.93 1.24
C TYR A 7 4.96 15.33 0.91
N HIS A 8 6.28 15.55 1.11
CA HIS A 8 6.92 16.82 0.82
C HIS A 8 7.10 17.08 -0.68
N ALA A 9 7.39 16.05 -1.47
CA ALA A 9 7.59 16.19 -2.90
C ALA A 9 6.29 16.56 -3.65
N VAL A 10 5.15 15.98 -3.27
CA VAL A 10 3.84 16.35 -3.81
C VAL A 10 3.50 17.80 -3.46
N GLN A 11 3.76 18.23 -2.22
CA GLN A 11 3.60 19.64 -1.81
C GLN A 11 4.50 20.60 -2.60
N ALA A 12 5.67 20.14 -3.01
CA ALA A 12 6.60 20.89 -3.86
C ALA A 12 6.24 20.85 -5.36
N GLY A 13 5.13 20.19 -5.75
CA GLY A 13 4.64 20.15 -7.13
C GLY A 13 5.04 18.91 -7.93
N MET A 14 5.41 17.81 -7.26
CA MET A 14 5.64 16.52 -7.94
C MET A 14 4.31 15.82 -8.23
N ASP A 15 3.99 15.67 -9.52
CA ASP A 15 2.75 15.02 -9.97
C ASP A 15 2.87 13.50 -10.17
N MET A 16 4.08 13.01 -10.50
CA MET A 16 4.31 11.60 -10.83
C MET A 16 5.70 11.12 -10.39
N GLY A 17 5.80 9.83 -10.06
CA GLY A 17 7.07 9.14 -9.87
C GLY A 17 6.93 7.63 -9.77
N ILE A 18 8.05 6.91 -9.86
CA ILE A 18 8.07 5.45 -9.85
C ILE A 18 8.24 4.97 -8.41
N PHE A 19 7.20 4.34 -7.87
CA PHE A 19 7.17 3.83 -6.51
C PHE A 19 6.52 2.45 -6.44
N ASN A 20 6.81 1.71 -5.38
CA ASN A 20 6.05 0.52 -5.04
C ASN A 20 4.85 0.92 -4.16
N ALA A 21 3.65 0.92 -4.75
CA ALA A 21 2.40 1.29 -4.08
C ALA A 21 2.12 0.44 -2.82
N GLY A 22 2.39 -0.87 -2.87
CA GLY A 22 2.09 -1.79 -1.76
C GLY A 22 3.01 -1.67 -0.55
N GLN A 23 4.08 -0.87 -0.64
CA GLN A 23 5.03 -0.64 0.46
C GLN A 23 5.00 0.80 1.00
N LEU A 24 4.03 1.60 0.55
CA LEU A 24 3.86 2.97 1.00
C LEU A 24 3.04 3.01 2.29
N ALA A 25 3.69 3.43 3.37
CA ALA A 25 2.99 3.73 4.62
C ALA A 25 2.22 5.05 4.50
N VAL A 26 1.08 5.18 5.18
CA VAL A 26 0.38 6.46 5.35
C VAL A 26 1.28 7.37 6.18
N TYR A 27 1.48 8.62 5.73
CA TYR A 27 2.41 9.56 6.38
C TYR A 27 2.00 9.87 7.83
N ASP A 28 0.69 9.99 8.09
CA ASP A 28 0.15 10.27 9.42
C ASP A 28 0.25 9.09 10.40
N ASP A 29 0.41 7.86 9.89
CA ASP A 29 0.58 6.66 10.71
C ASP A 29 2.06 6.44 11.14
N ILE A 30 2.97 7.29 10.69
CA ILE A 30 4.39 7.22 11.06
C ILE A 30 4.57 7.81 12.46
N ASP A 31 5.21 7.04 13.35
CA ASP A 31 5.59 7.51 14.68
C ASP A 31 6.33 8.86 14.63
N GLN A 32 5.98 9.77 15.54
CA GLN A 32 6.43 11.16 15.50
C GLN A 32 7.97 11.28 15.61
N ASP A 33 8.62 10.51 16.49
CA ASP A 33 10.09 10.54 16.67
C ASP A 33 10.81 9.99 15.43
N LEU A 34 10.24 8.94 14.81
CA LEU A 34 10.75 8.41 13.54
C LEU A 34 10.58 9.40 12.39
N ARG A 35 9.43 10.07 12.33
CA ARG A 35 9.12 11.06 11.29
C ARG A 35 10.05 12.26 11.35
N GLU A 36 10.28 12.81 12.54
CA GLU A 36 11.18 13.94 12.75
C GLU A 36 12.61 13.61 12.29
N ARG A 37 13.13 12.44 12.69
CA ARG A 37 14.48 11.99 12.28
C ARG A 37 14.60 11.74 10.78
N VAL A 38 13.55 11.23 10.15
CA VAL A 38 13.52 11.07 8.69
C VAL A 38 13.54 12.44 7.99
N GLU A 39 12.80 13.42 8.50
CA GLU A 39 12.80 14.79 7.95
C GLU A 39 14.12 15.52 8.15
N ASP A 40 14.78 15.31 9.30
CA ASP A 40 16.11 15.88 9.55
C ASP A 40 17.11 15.45 8.46
N VAL A 41 17.04 14.18 8.03
CA VAL A 41 17.86 13.65 6.94
C VAL A 41 17.40 14.19 5.59
N LEU A 42 16.09 14.20 5.30
CA LEU A 42 15.56 14.66 4.00
C LEU A 42 15.89 16.14 3.71
N PHE A 43 15.86 16.99 4.74
CA PHE A 43 16.11 18.42 4.60
C PHE A 43 17.50 18.85 5.06
N ASN A 44 18.36 17.90 5.46
CA ASN A 44 19.69 18.17 5.99
C ASN A 44 19.68 19.26 7.10
N ARG A 45 18.73 19.15 8.04
CA ARG A 45 18.52 20.18 9.09
C ARG A 45 19.65 20.23 10.12
N ARG A 46 20.40 19.13 10.25
CA ARG A 46 21.43 18.94 11.28
C ARG A 46 22.55 18.05 10.74
N GLU A 47 23.77 18.26 11.25
CA GLU A 47 24.94 17.46 10.89
C GLU A 47 24.85 16.02 11.42
N ASP A 48 24.16 15.80 12.54
CA ASP A 48 23.99 14.49 13.20
C ASP A 48 22.75 13.70 12.73
N ALA A 49 22.05 14.17 11.70
CA ALA A 49 20.77 13.59 11.26
C ALA A 49 20.88 12.11 10.87
N THR A 50 21.94 11.73 10.15
CA THR A 50 22.17 10.35 9.71
C THR A 50 22.37 9.40 10.89
N GLU A 51 23.19 9.79 11.87
CA GLU A 51 23.48 8.98 13.05
C GLU A 51 22.21 8.73 13.87
N ARG A 52 21.45 9.80 14.13
CA ARG A 52 20.17 9.73 14.85
C ARG A 52 19.15 8.84 14.16
N LEU A 53 19.13 8.82 12.83
CA LEU A 53 18.23 7.94 12.07
C LEU A 53 18.66 6.47 12.20
N VAL A 54 19.96 6.19 12.16
CA VAL A 54 20.49 4.83 12.35
C VAL A 54 20.18 4.33 13.76
N ASP A 55 20.37 5.16 14.79
CA ASP A 55 20.10 4.81 16.19
C ASP A 55 18.64 4.40 16.41
N ILE A 56 17.69 5.12 15.82
CA ILE A 56 16.28 4.76 15.93
C ILE A 56 15.95 3.54 15.07
N ALA A 57 16.60 3.38 13.91
CA ALA A 57 16.36 2.25 13.02
C ALA A 57 16.66 0.90 13.71
N GLU A 58 17.62 0.85 14.62
CA GLU A 58 17.89 -0.35 15.44
C GLU A 58 16.67 -0.79 16.27
N LYS A 59 15.86 0.15 16.78
CA LYS A 59 14.62 -0.18 17.53
C LYS A 59 13.55 -0.83 16.65
N TYR A 60 13.59 -0.55 15.36
CA TYR A 60 12.67 -1.10 14.35
C TYR A 60 13.29 -2.29 13.59
N ARG A 61 14.58 -2.56 13.79
CA ARG A 61 15.30 -3.67 13.16
C ARG A 61 14.83 -4.98 13.80
N GLY A 62 14.18 -5.82 13.00
CA GLY A 62 13.59 -7.08 13.46
C GLY A 62 12.10 -6.99 13.82
N VAL A 63 11.51 -5.78 13.84
CA VAL A 63 10.06 -5.62 13.75
C VAL A 63 9.66 -5.86 12.31
N LYS A 64 9.64 -7.14 11.90
CA LYS A 64 8.72 -7.53 10.85
C LYS A 64 7.35 -7.22 11.43
N LYS A 65 6.75 -6.09 11.03
CA LYS A 65 5.29 -6.02 10.97
C LYS A 65 4.95 -7.23 10.10
N SER A 66 4.58 -8.34 10.75
CA SER A 66 3.76 -9.33 10.11
C SER A 66 2.57 -8.50 9.69
N GLN A 67 2.54 -8.06 8.44
CA GLN A 67 1.28 -7.95 7.77
C GLN A 67 0.77 -9.39 7.81
N GLU A 68 0.13 -9.76 8.92
CA GLU A 68 -0.89 -10.78 8.86
C GLU A 68 -1.73 -10.32 7.68
N LYS A 69 -1.62 -11.07 6.58
CA LYS A 69 -2.43 -10.82 5.41
C LYS A 69 -3.85 -10.99 5.93
N ASP A 70 -4.50 -9.89 6.27
CA ASP A 70 -5.89 -9.93 6.64
C ASP A 70 -6.62 -10.41 5.39
N LEU A 71 -7.06 -11.67 5.42
CA LEU A 71 -7.78 -12.29 4.32
C LEU A 71 -9.28 -12.04 4.43
N SER A 72 -9.75 -11.19 5.36
CA SER A 72 -11.17 -10.83 5.51
C SER A 72 -11.79 -10.29 4.21
N TRP A 73 -11.00 -9.66 3.34
CA TRP A 73 -11.48 -9.18 2.03
C TRP A 73 -11.88 -10.32 1.09
N ARG A 74 -11.36 -11.55 1.28
CA ARG A 74 -11.69 -12.73 0.46
C ARG A 74 -13.08 -13.28 0.74
N GLU A 75 -13.67 -12.96 1.90
CA GLU A 75 -15.04 -13.37 2.25
C GLU A 75 -16.11 -12.52 1.52
N LYS A 76 -15.69 -11.45 0.84
CA LYS A 76 -16.58 -10.56 0.10
C LYS A 76 -16.92 -11.14 -1.29
N SER A 77 -17.97 -10.60 -1.91
CA SER A 77 -18.36 -10.91 -3.30
C SER A 77 -17.20 -10.70 -4.29
N VAL A 78 -17.15 -11.48 -5.38
CA VAL A 78 -16.14 -11.40 -6.45
C VAL A 78 -15.85 -9.97 -6.92
N ALA A 79 -16.89 -9.15 -7.16
CA ALA A 79 -16.71 -7.77 -7.59
C ALA A 79 -15.91 -6.92 -6.57
N LYS A 80 -16.15 -7.14 -5.27
CA LYS A 80 -15.42 -6.48 -4.19
C LYS A 80 -14.00 -7.02 -4.05
N ARG A 81 -13.78 -8.32 -4.29
CA ARG A 81 -12.43 -8.93 -4.29
C ARG A 81 -11.57 -8.38 -5.43
N LEU A 82 -12.12 -8.30 -6.64
CA LEU A 82 -11.44 -7.72 -7.80
C LEU A 82 -11.14 -6.23 -7.59
N SER A 83 -12.08 -5.47 -7.02
CA SER A 83 -11.86 -4.06 -6.69
C SER A 83 -10.73 -3.89 -5.67
N TYR A 84 -10.72 -4.70 -4.61
CA TYR A 84 -9.65 -4.70 -3.61
C TYR A 84 -8.31 -5.08 -4.23
N ALA A 85 -8.27 -6.14 -5.04
CA ALA A 85 -7.06 -6.58 -5.73
C ALA A 85 -6.46 -5.50 -6.65
N LEU A 86 -7.31 -4.69 -7.30
CA LEU A 86 -6.87 -3.57 -8.14
C LEU A 86 -6.33 -2.39 -7.33
N VAL A 87 -6.95 -2.05 -6.19
CA VAL A 87 -6.52 -0.95 -5.32
C VAL A 87 -5.23 -1.29 -4.57
N GLU A 88 -5.16 -2.51 -4.03
CA GLU A 88 -4.03 -2.98 -3.21
C GLU A 88 -2.93 -3.65 -4.04
N GLY A 89 -3.13 -3.83 -5.35
CA GLY A 89 -2.15 -4.44 -6.27
C GLY A 89 -1.90 -5.94 -6.02
N VAL A 90 -2.91 -6.67 -5.52
CA VAL A 90 -2.79 -8.11 -5.22
C VAL A 90 -3.05 -8.95 -6.48
N VAL A 91 -2.03 -9.67 -6.96
CA VAL A 91 -2.12 -10.55 -8.15
C VAL A 91 -2.36 -12.02 -7.81
N ASP A 92 -2.24 -12.42 -6.53
CA ASP A 92 -2.27 -13.82 -6.09
C ASP A 92 -3.55 -14.59 -6.50
N PHE A 93 -4.70 -13.91 -6.60
CA PHE A 93 -6.01 -14.54 -6.84
C PHE A 93 -6.73 -14.06 -8.11
N ILE A 94 -6.04 -13.29 -8.96
CA ILE A 94 -6.70 -12.56 -10.04
C ILE A 94 -7.31 -13.48 -11.11
N LYS A 95 -6.68 -14.63 -11.38
CA LYS A 95 -7.19 -15.59 -12.36
C LYS A 95 -8.51 -16.21 -11.91
N ASP A 96 -8.55 -16.69 -10.67
CA ASP A 96 -9.73 -17.37 -10.12
C ASP A 96 -10.90 -16.38 -9.96
N ASP A 97 -10.62 -15.17 -9.44
CA ASP A 97 -11.64 -14.15 -9.28
C ASP A 97 -12.18 -13.64 -10.64
N THR A 98 -11.33 -13.56 -11.67
CA THR A 98 -11.76 -13.16 -13.02
C THR A 98 -12.62 -14.24 -13.68
N GLU A 99 -12.26 -15.51 -13.50
CA GLU A 99 -13.05 -16.62 -14.06
C GLU A 99 -14.41 -16.75 -13.36
N GLU A 100 -14.46 -16.60 -12.03
CA GLU A 100 -15.73 -16.59 -11.28
C GLU A 100 -16.63 -15.44 -11.74
N ALA A 101 -16.07 -14.24 -11.96
CA ALA A 101 -16.81 -13.12 -12.52
C ALA A 101 -17.34 -13.42 -13.93
N ARG A 102 -16.49 -14.01 -14.80
CA ARG A 102 -16.86 -14.37 -16.18
C ARG A 102 -18.05 -15.32 -16.20
N GLN A 103 -18.04 -16.36 -15.36
CA GLN A 103 -19.14 -17.33 -15.25
C GLN A 103 -20.43 -16.66 -14.76
N GLN A 104 -20.37 -15.80 -13.74
CA GLN A 104 -21.56 -15.06 -13.27
C GLN A 104 -22.17 -14.16 -14.35
N PHE A 105 -21.33 -13.53 -15.19
CA PHE A 105 -21.81 -12.75 -16.33
C PHE A 105 -22.41 -13.63 -17.42
N GLU A 106 -21.80 -14.78 -17.72
CA GLU A 106 -22.31 -15.73 -18.71
C GLU A 106 -23.68 -16.30 -18.28
N ASP A 107 -23.85 -16.65 -17.01
CA ASP A 107 -25.12 -17.14 -16.46
C ASP A 107 -26.22 -16.08 -16.50
N ARG A 108 -25.90 -14.82 -16.19
CA ARG A 108 -26.86 -13.71 -16.30
C ARG A 108 -27.29 -13.44 -17.73
N LEU A 109 -26.38 -13.57 -18.69
CA LEU A 109 -26.71 -13.41 -20.11
C LEU A 109 -27.56 -14.57 -20.64
N ARG A 110 -27.36 -15.79 -20.12
CA ARG A 110 -28.19 -16.95 -20.47
C ARG A 110 -29.60 -16.88 -19.85
N SER A 111 -29.71 -16.45 -18.59
CA SER A 111 -31.03 -16.31 -17.94
C SER A 111 -31.87 -15.18 -18.55
N SER A 112 -31.24 -14.09 -18.99
CA SER A 112 -31.91 -12.99 -19.70
C SER A 112 -32.39 -13.34 -21.11
N ARG A 113 -31.89 -14.43 -21.73
CA ARG A 113 -32.34 -14.94 -23.04
C ARG A 113 -33.43 -16.01 -22.94
N ALA A 114 -33.74 -16.46 -21.72
CA ALA A 114 -34.75 -17.49 -21.45
C ALA A 114 -36.10 -16.90 -20.98
N HIS A 115 -36.29 -15.58 -21.13
CA HIS A 115 -37.54 -14.85 -21.00
C HIS A 115 -37.72 -13.98 -22.25
#